data_AF-A0A662IMP0-F1
#
_entry.id   AF-A0A662IMP0-F1
#
_cell.length_a   1.000
_cell.length_b   1.000
_cell.length_c   1.000
_cell.angle_alpha   90.00
_cell.angle_beta   90.00
_cell.angle_gamma   90.00
#
_symmetry.space_group_name_H-M   'P 1'
#
loop_
_entity.id
_entity.type
_entity.pdbx_description
1 polymer ?
#
loop_
_entity_poly.entity_id
_entity_poly.type
_entity_poly.pdbx_seq_one_letter_code
_entity_poly.pdbx_strand_id
1 'polypeptide(L)'
;MGFEDVWSLISALFSKPVELSSPAGRSRFTVWVDGDVVFVKLESTGSVRVITRKVLEKCWKIAVDMAGKGEDPFQPAWFYRTTNGTYIARIFRYVIEGL
;
A
#
# COMPACT_ATOMS: atom_id res chain seq x y z
N MET A 1 15.52 -2.74 5.80
CA MET A 1 14.20 -3.29 6.21
C MET A 1 13.78 -4.29 5.14
N GLY A 2 13.56 -5.55 5.53
CA GLY A 2 13.10 -6.60 4.63
C GLY A 2 11.59 -6.54 4.42
N PHE A 3 11.05 -7.32 3.48
CA PHE A 3 9.60 -7.36 3.27
C PHE A 3 8.85 -7.91 4.49
N GLU A 4 9.42 -8.85 5.24
CA GLU A 4 8.79 -9.40 6.43
C GLU A 4 8.58 -8.36 7.54
N ASP A 5 9.53 -7.43 7.69
CA ASP A 5 9.39 -6.31 8.63
C ASP A 5 8.23 -5.40 8.19
N VAL A 6 8.17 -5.07 6.90
CA VAL A 6 7.10 -4.23 6.32
C VAL A 6 5.75 -4.92 6.42
N TRP A 7 5.69 -6.23 6.15
CA TRP A 7 4.47 -7.01 6.27
C TRP A 7 3.96 -7.07 7.72
N SER A 8 4.88 -7.20 8.68
CA SER A 8 4.55 -7.17 10.11
C SER A 8 3.95 -5.82 10.50
N LEU A 9 4.51 -4.71 10.00
CA LEU A 9 3.97 -3.37 10.24
C LEU A 9 2.61 -3.16 9.56
N ILE A 10 2.45 -3.59 8.31
CA ILE A 10 1.17 -3.59 7.58
C ILE A 10 0.12 -4.34 8.40
N SER A 11 0.45 -5.55 8.85
CA SER A 11 -0.48 -6.41 9.60
C SER A 11 -0.86 -5.79 10.94
N ALA A 12 0.08 -5.17 11.64
CA ALA A 12 -0.20 -4.50 12.91
C ALA A 12 -1.06 -3.25 12.73
N LEU A 13 -0.66 -2.35 11.83
CA LEU A 13 -1.33 -1.05 11.61
C LEU A 13 -2.73 -1.22 11.03
N PHE A 14 -2.93 -2.21 10.16
CA PHE A 14 -4.20 -2.47 9.48
C PHE A 14 -4.94 -3.70 10.06
N SER A 15 -4.60 -4.12 11.28
CA SER A 15 -5.34 -5.15 12.02
C SER A 15 -6.80 -4.76 12.30
N LYS A 16 -7.09 -3.47 12.21
CA LYS A 16 -8.43 -2.90 12.16
C LYS A 16 -8.55 -2.01 10.92
N PRO A 17 -9.77 -1.74 10.44
CA PRO A 17 -9.98 -0.79 9.35
C PRO A 17 -9.39 0.59 9.67
N VAL A 18 -8.52 1.07 8.77
CA VAL A 18 -7.89 2.40 8.84
C VAL A 18 -8.29 3.20 7.61
N GLU A 19 -8.79 4.41 7.83
CA GLU A 19 -9.07 5.35 6.73
C GLU A 19 -7.78 6.02 6.26
N LEU A 20 -7.55 5.97 4.95
CA LEU A 20 -6.47 6.67 4.27
C LEU A 20 -7.04 7.60 3.21
N SER A 21 -6.25 8.61 2.83
CA SER A 21 -6.60 9.56 1.79
C SER A 21 -5.53 9.62 0.69
N SER A 22 -5.97 9.91 -0.53
CA SER A 22 -5.06 10.26 -1.61
C SER A 22 -4.28 11.53 -1.25
N PRO A 23 -3.05 11.75 -1.77
CA PRO A 23 -2.21 12.89 -1.40
C PRO A 23 -2.89 14.26 -1.52
N ALA A 24 -3.86 14.39 -2.42
CA ALA A 24 -4.64 15.63 -2.62
C ALA A 24 -5.97 15.66 -1.84
N GLY A 25 -6.22 14.71 -0.94
CA GLY A 25 -7.45 14.58 -0.16
C GLY A 25 -8.72 14.23 -0.98
N ARG A 26 -8.59 14.05 -2.30
CA ARG A 26 -9.73 13.89 -3.22
C ARG A 26 -10.42 12.53 -3.13
N SER A 27 -9.78 11.54 -2.53
CA SER A 27 -10.30 10.18 -2.47
C SER A 27 -9.97 9.59 -1.11
N ARG A 28 -11.00 9.07 -0.44
CA ARG A 28 -10.87 8.32 0.82
C ARG A 28 -11.07 6.85 0.56
N PHE A 29 -10.30 6.03 1.25
CA PHE A 29 -10.42 4.59 1.18
C PHE A 29 -10.05 3.97 2.51
N THR A 30 -10.69 2.87 2.84
CA THR A 30 -10.47 2.13 4.08
C THR A 30 -9.60 0.92 3.80
N VAL A 31 -8.54 0.72 4.58
CA VAL A 31 -7.59 -0.40 4.46
C VAL A 31 -7.66 -1.28 5.69
N TRP A 32 -7.71 -2.60 5.50
CA TRP A 32 -7.54 -3.57 6.57
C TRP A 32 -6.83 -4.83 6.05
N VAL A 33 -6.27 -5.60 6.98
CA VAL A 33 -5.65 -6.90 6.72
C VAL A 33 -6.55 -7.99 7.26
N ASP A 34 -6.72 -9.05 6.49
CA ASP A 34 -7.27 -10.33 6.96
C ASP A 34 -6.48 -11.47 6.31
N GLY A 35 -5.87 -12.31 7.14
CA GLY A 35 -4.89 -13.31 6.72
C GLY A 35 -3.70 -12.69 5.96
N ASP A 36 -3.38 -13.26 4.79
CA ASP A 36 -2.27 -12.81 3.91
C ASP A 36 -2.71 -11.80 2.84
N VAL A 37 -3.77 -11.03 3.12
CA VAL A 37 -4.42 -10.16 2.15
C VAL A 37 -4.72 -8.80 2.74
N VAL A 38 -4.43 -7.75 1.96
CA VAL A 38 -4.84 -6.37 2.25
C VAL A 38 -6.07 -6.05 1.42
N PHE A 39 -7.12 -5.59 2.08
CA PHE A 39 -8.34 -5.11 1.48
C PHE A 39 -8.33 -3.59 1.44
N VAL A 40 -8.84 -3.03 0.34
CA VAL A 40 -8.97 -1.60 0.14
C VAL A 40 -10.39 -1.29 -0.34
N LYS A 41 -11.20 -0.68 0.51
CA LYS A 41 -12.56 -0.24 0.17
C LYS A 41 -12.55 1.23 -0.25
N LEU A 42 -13.07 1.52 -1.44
CA LEU A 42 -13.22 2.87 -1.95
C LEU A 42 -14.50 3.49 -1.41
N GLU A 43 -14.41 4.59 -0.66
CA GLU A 43 -15.59 5.24 -0.07
C GLU A 43 -16.53 5.82 -1.14
N SER A 44 -15.99 6.26 -2.29
CA SER A 44 -16.80 6.84 -3.36
C SER A 44 -17.68 5.84 -4.11
N THR A 45 -17.30 4.56 -4.13
CA THR A 45 -17.98 3.54 -4.96
C THR A 45 -18.43 2.32 -4.16
N GLY A 46 -17.99 2.20 -2.90
CA GLY A 46 -18.13 0.98 -2.10
C GLY A 46 -17.32 -0.21 -2.62
N SER A 47 -16.60 -0.07 -3.74
CA SER A 47 -15.84 -1.16 -4.34
C SER A 47 -14.68 -1.59 -3.45
N VAL A 48 -14.52 -2.90 -3.29
CA VAL A 48 -13.41 -3.49 -2.54
C VAL A 48 -12.38 -4.04 -3.52
N ARG A 49 -11.12 -3.62 -3.35
CA ARG A 49 -9.95 -4.15 -4.02
C ARG A 49 -9.21 -5.07 -3.05
N VAL A 50 -8.58 -6.10 -3.62
CA VAL A 50 -7.88 -7.14 -2.87
C VAL A 50 -6.44 -7.16 -3.35
N ILE A 51 -5.48 -7.03 -2.43
CA ILE A 51 -4.05 -7.02 -2.71
C ILE A 51 -3.41 -8.14 -1.89
N THR A 52 -2.91 -9.16 -2.55
CA THR A 52 -2.27 -10.29 -1.86
C THR A 52 -0.87 -9.92 -1.37
N ARG A 53 -0.42 -10.58 -0.30
CA ARG A 53 0.95 -10.47 0.22
C ARG A 53 2.01 -10.64 -0.88
N LYS A 54 1.82 -11.59 -1.80
CA LYS A 54 2.72 -11.83 -2.94
C LYS A 54 2.82 -10.63 -3.90
N VAL A 55 1.73 -9.89 -4.10
CA VAL A 55 1.74 -8.66 -4.91
C VAL A 55 2.51 -7.56 -4.17
N LEU A 56 2.25 -7.40 -2.87
CA LEU A 56 2.96 -6.43 -2.03
C LEU A 56 4.46 -6.72 -1.99
N GLU A 57 4.88 -7.98 -1.87
CA GLU A 57 6.29 -8.36 -1.87
C GLU A 57 6.99 -7.94 -3.17
N LYS A 58 6.33 -8.17 -4.33
CA LYS A 58 6.85 -7.73 -5.62
C LYS A 58 6.95 -6.21 -5.70
N CYS A 59 5.93 -5.50 -5.25
CA CYS A 59 5.94 -4.05 -5.23
C CYS A 59 7.00 -3.50 -4.26
N TRP A 60 7.24 -4.15 -3.13
CA TRP A 60 8.31 -3.77 -2.20
C TRP A 60 9.70 -3.89 -2.86
N LYS A 61 9.94 -4.96 -3.62
CA LYS A 61 11.20 -5.10 -4.38
C LYS A 61 11.39 -3.97 -5.39
N ILE A 62 10.31 -3.53 -6.05
CA ILE A 62 10.34 -2.36 -6.96
C ILE A 62 10.66 -1.09 -6.16
N ALA A 63 10.00 -0.87 -5.03
CA ALA A 63 10.22 0.30 -4.18
C ALA A 63 11.68 0.39 -3.72
N VAL A 64 12.28 -0.72 -3.27
CA VAL A 64 13.69 -0.77 -2.88
C VAL A 64 14.64 -0.47 -4.05
N ASP A 65 14.37 -1.00 -5.24
CA ASP A 65 15.16 -0.71 -6.45
C ASP A 65 15.09 0.78 -6.85
N MET A 66 13.91 1.38 -6.77
CA MET A 66 13.73 2.82 -7.06
C MET A 66 14.43 3.69 -6.00
N ALA A 67 14.30 3.36 -4.72
CA ALA A 67 15.04 4.05 -3.65
C ALA A 67 16.56 3.98 -3.86
N GLY A 68 17.08 2.82 -4.28
CA GLY A 68 18.49 2.63 -4.60
C GLY A 68 18.99 3.50 -5.76
N LYS A 69 18.08 3.99 -6.61
CA LYS A 69 18.35 4.93 -7.72
C LYS A 69 18.18 6.40 -7.33
N GLY A 70 17.80 6.69 -6.08
CA GLY A 70 17.50 8.05 -5.61
C GLY A 70 16.13 8.56 -6.04
N GLU A 71 15.25 7.70 -6.54
CA GLU A 71 13.86 8.02 -6.92
C GLU A 71 12.92 7.88 -5.71
N ASP A 72 11.75 8.53 -5.77
CA ASP A 72 10.69 8.32 -4.78
C ASP A 72 10.14 6.89 -4.88
N PRO A 73 10.39 6.01 -3.88
CA PRO A 73 10.03 4.60 -3.97
C PRO A 73 8.54 4.35 -3.91
N PHE A 74 7.75 5.34 -3.47
CA PHE A 74 6.31 5.21 -3.31
C PHE A 74 5.54 6.03 -4.35
N GLN A 75 6.16 6.35 -5.49
CA GLN A 75 5.44 6.90 -6.62
C GLN A 75 4.50 5.82 -7.22
N PRO A 76 3.19 6.09 -7.37
CA PRO A 76 2.23 5.12 -7.92
C PRO A 76 2.63 4.58 -9.31
N ALA A 77 3.31 5.40 -10.10
CA ALA A 77 3.79 5.05 -11.43
C ALA A 77 4.73 3.84 -11.42
N TRP A 78 5.44 3.56 -10.34
CA TRP A 78 6.32 2.39 -10.24
C TRP A 78 5.56 1.08 -10.10
N PHE A 79 4.31 1.15 -9.63
CA PHE A 79 3.44 -0.01 -9.42
C PHE A 79 2.38 -0.16 -10.51
N TYR A 80 2.53 0.53 -11.64
CA TYR A 80 1.60 0.54 -12.79
C TYR A 80 1.24 -0.85 -13.34
N ARG A 81 2.10 -1.86 -13.12
CA ARG A 81 1.81 -3.27 -13.47
C ARG A 81 0.72 -3.88 -12.59
N THR A 82 0.28 -3.18 -11.55
CA THR A 82 -0.86 -3.53 -10.71
C THR A 82 -1.96 -2.49 -10.92
N THR A 83 -3.21 -2.94 -11.04
CA THR A 83 -4.38 -2.05 -11.05
C THR A 83 -4.58 -1.29 -9.73
N ASN A 84 -3.75 -1.60 -8.73
CA ASN A 84 -3.80 -1.08 -7.36
C ASN A 84 -2.62 -0.15 -7.02
N GLY A 85 -1.82 0.27 -8.01
CA GLY A 85 -0.54 0.94 -7.76
C GLY A 85 -0.63 2.17 -6.84
N THR A 86 -1.66 2.99 -7.00
CA THR A 86 -1.93 4.14 -6.12
C THR A 86 -2.17 3.74 -4.67
N TYR A 87 -2.93 2.66 -4.43
CA TYR A 87 -3.21 2.18 -3.07
C TYR A 87 -1.97 1.57 -2.45
N ILE A 88 -1.22 0.76 -3.21
CA ILE A 88 0.03 0.15 -2.75
C ILE A 88 1.05 1.21 -2.35
N ALA A 89 1.25 2.23 -3.20
CA ALA A 89 2.09 3.39 -2.90
C ALA A 89 1.70 4.04 -1.57
N ARG A 90 0.41 4.33 -1.37
CA ARG A 90 -0.06 4.98 -0.13
C ARG A 90 0.05 4.09 1.09
N ILE A 91 -0.21 2.79 0.96
CA ILE A 91 -0.05 1.81 2.04
C ILE A 91 1.42 1.78 2.49
N PHE A 92 2.37 1.66 1.57
CA PHE A 92 3.79 1.67 1.94
C PHE A 92 4.23 3.01 2.53
N ARG A 93 3.83 4.12 1.92
CA ARG A 93 4.15 5.45 2.45
C ARG A 93 3.60 5.63 3.87
N TYR A 94 2.35 5.24 4.12
CA TYR A 94 1.77 5.31 5.46
C TYR A 94 2.52 4.45 6.47
N VAL A 95 2.87 3.23 6.09
CA VAL A 95 3.56 2.28 6.99
C VAL A 95 4.98 2.74 7.33
N ILE A 96 5.69 3.33 6.37
CA ILE A 96 7.10 3.69 6.51
C ILE A 96 7.27 5.11 7.05
N GLU A 97 6.43 6.05 6.62
CA GLU A 97 6.56 7.49 6.90
C GLU A 97 5.46 8.01 7.85
N GLY A 98 4.36 7.26 8.06
CA GLY A 98 3.21 7.72 8.83
C GLY A 98 2.30 8.71 8.10
N LEU A 99 2.37 8.79 6.76
CA LEU A 99 1.76 9.83 5.89
C LEU A 99 0.72 9.32 4.87
#